data_AF-A0A3B8M2S7-F1
#
_entry.id   AF-A0A3B8M2S7-F1
#
_cell.length_a   1.000
_cell.length_b   1.000
_cell.length_c   1.000
_cell.angle_alpha   90.00
_cell.angle_beta   90.00
_cell.angle_gamma   90.00
#
_symmetry.space_group_name_H-M   'P 1'
#
loop_
_entity.id
_entity.type
_entity.pdbx_description
1 polymer ?
#
loop_
_entity_poly.entity_id
_entity_poly.type
_entity_poly.pdbx_seq_one_letter_code
_entity_poly.pdbx_strand_id
1 'polypeptide(L)'
;RARKKIMSIKTDSTPVEAPKDPDACSVFDLFKLFANEQEVEELSGRYRAGGLGYGDAKQALFELSQEHFAEARLRREALEADPGRLEEILVAGAERARQKAAEVLGRAKAACGLGAA
;
A
#
# COMPACT_ATOMS: atom_id res chain seq x y z
N ARG A 1 -10.41 9.85 -6.23
CA ARG A 1 -10.99 8.57 -5.72
C ARG A 1 -10.47 8.20 -4.32
N ALA A 2 -9.15 8.28 -4.06
CA ALA A 2 -8.56 7.94 -2.75
C ALA A 2 -9.11 8.78 -1.58
N ARG A 3 -9.21 10.11 -1.73
CA ARG A 3 -9.77 11.01 -0.71
C ARG A 3 -11.16 10.56 -0.21
N LYS A 4 -12.07 10.22 -1.13
CA LYS A 4 -13.42 9.74 -0.77
C LYS A 4 -13.37 8.48 0.09
N LYS A 5 -12.48 7.54 -0.22
CA LYS A 5 -12.31 6.29 0.55
C LYS A 5 -11.81 6.58 1.97
N ILE A 6 -10.78 7.42 2.10
CA ILE A 6 -10.23 7.78 3.42
C ILE A 6 -11.26 8.56 4.25
N MET A 7 -11.98 9.50 3.64
CA MET A 7 -13.00 10.27 4.36
C MET A 7 -14.16 9.40 4.86
N SER A 8 -14.45 8.28 4.18
CA SER A 8 -15.48 7.32 4.58
C SER A 8 -15.07 6.33 5.69
N ILE A 9 -13.83 6.37 6.18
CA ILE A 9 -13.40 5.48 7.29
C ILE A 9 -14.30 5.74 8.50
N LYS A 10 -14.86 4.67 9.08
CA LYS A 10 -15.71 4.77 10.26
C LYS A 10 -14.87 5.19 11.46
N THR A 11 -15.39 6.14 12.22
CA THR A 11 -14.86 6.61 13.50
C THR A 11 -16.01 6.64 14.49
N ASP A 12 -15.71 6.74 15.78
CA ASP A 12 -16.74 6.92 16.79
C ASP A 12 -17.34 8.35 16.76
N SER A 13 -18.23 8.64 17.70
CA SER A 13 -18.93 9.92 17.83
C SER A 13 -18.33 10.85 18.89
N THR A 14 -17.05 10.69 19.21
CA THR A 14 -16.33 11.55 20.16
C THR A 14 -16.32 13.00 19.65
N PRO A 15 -16.81 13.98 20.43
CA PRO A 15 -16.77 15.41 20.06
C PRO A 15 -15.35 15.89 19.76
N VAL A 16 -15.21 16.98 19.01
CA VAL A 16 -13.89 17.49 18.59
C VAL A 16 -13.05 17.89 19.80
N GLU A 17 -13.67 18.57 20.75
CA GLU A 17 -13.08 19.10 21.98
C GLU A 17 -12.64 17.99 22.93
N ALA A 18 -13.29 16.82 22.86
CA ALA A 18 -12.98 15.70 23.72
C ALA A 18 -11.70 14.96 23.27
N PRO A 19 -10.86 14.52 24.23
CA PRO A 19 -9.75 13.61 23.96
C PRO A 19 -10.20 12.35 23.21
N LYS A 20 -9.33 11.85 22.35
CA LYS A 20 -9.54 10.63 21.55
C LYS A 20 -8.46 9.62 21.89
N ASP A 21 -8.82 8.34 21.81
CA ASP A 21 -7.88 7.24 21.95
C ASP A 21 -7.25 6.91 20.58
N PRO A 22 -5.93 7.13 20.39
CA PRO A 22 -5.23 6.74 19.17
C PRO A 22 -5.27 5.23 18.93
N ASP A 23 -5.26 4.42 19.99
CA ASP A 23 -5.17 2.96 19.91
C ASP A 23 -6.52 2.30 19.55
N ALA A 24 -7.62 3.04 19.70
CA ALA A 24 -8.95 2.61 19.27
C ALA A 24 -9.35 3.16 17.89
N CYS A 25 -8.48 3.90 17.20
CA CYS A 25 -8.82 4.63 15.97
C CYS A 25 -8.16 4.03 14.73
N SER A 26 -8.95 3.40 13.85
CA SER A 26 -8.43 2.83 12.59
C SER A 26 -7.82 3.85 11.64
N VAL A 27 -8.20 5.14 11.74
CA VAL A 27 -7.53 6.22 10.96
C VAL A 27 -6.09 6.38 11.44
N PHE A 28 -5.87 6.34 12.75
CA PHE A 28 -4.54 6.43 13.35
C PHE A 28 -3.69 5.18 13.05
N ASP A 29 -4.30 3.99 13.04
CA ASP A 29 -3.61 2.77 12.60
C ASP A 29 -3.08 2.86 11.18
N LEU A 30 -3.89 3.36 10.25
CA LEU A 30 -3.46 3.56 8.87
C LEU A 30 -2.44 4.68 8.75
N PHE A 31 -2.54 5.73 9.55
CA PHE A 31 -1.57 6.83 9.57
C PHE A 31 -0.17 6.35 9.93
N LYS A 32 -0.04 5.49 10.96
CA LYS A 32 1.23 4.88 11.38
C LYS A 32 1.96 4.10 10.28
N LEU A 33 1.26 3.64 9.24
CA LEU A 33 1.89 2.90 8.13
C LEU A 33 2.70 3.81 7.20
N PHE A 34 2.43 5.11 7.20
CA PHE A 34 3.05 6.08 6.31
C PHE A 34 3.89 7.12 7.04
N ALA A 35 3.49 7.45 8.28
CA ALA A 35 4.11 8.48 9.08
C ALA A 35 5.42 8.03 9.73
N ASN A 36 6.32 8.97 9.97
CA ASN A 36 7.51 8.77 10.78
C ASN A 36 7.19 8.84 12.29
N GLU A 37 8.17 8.49 13.13
CA GLU A 37 7.98 8.47 14.59
C GLU A 37 7.54 9.82 15.18
N GLN A 38 8.08 10.93 14.67
CA GLN A 38 7.73 12.28 15.14
C GLN A 38 6.29 12.65 14.77
N GLU A 39 5.87 12.36 13.54
CA GLU A 39 4.51 12.61 13.07
C GLU A 39 3.48 11.76 13.83
N VAL A 40 3.84 10.51 14.16
CA VAL A 40 3.01 9.62 14.98
C VAL A 40 2.86 10.18 16.39
N GLU A 41 3.96 10.63 17.02
CA GLU A 41 3.92 11.23 18.34
C GLU A 41 3.10 12.54 18.35
N GLU A 42 3.29 13.41 17.36
CA GLU A 42 2.56 14.67 17.24
C GLU A 42 1.06 14.43 17.10
N LEU A 43 0.65 13.58 16.15
CA LEU A 43 -0.77 13.29 15.95
C LEU A 43 -1.36 12.59 17.18
N SER A 44 -0.62 11.67 17.80
CA SER A 44 -1.05 11.00 19.03
C SER A 44 -1.24 11.99 20.18
N GLY A 45 -0.34 12.96 20.34
CA GLY A 45 -0.45 14.03 21.33
C GLY A 45 -1.70 14.88 21.09
N ARG A 46 -1.98 15.25 19.83
CA ARG A 46 -3.19 16.00 19.44
C ARG A 46 -4.48 15.23 19.68
N TYR A 47 -4.48 13.91 19.49
CA TYR A 47 -5.61 13.05 19.85
C TYR A 47 -5.89 13.12 21.36
N ARG A 48 -4.85 12.96 22.19
CA ARG A 48 -4.99 12.93 23.66
C ARG A 48 -5.29 14.30 24.26
N ALA A 49 -4.84 15.39 23.64
CA ALA A 49 -5.09 16.75 24.09
C ALA A 49 -6.55 17.21 23.88
N GLY A 50 -7.27 16.59 22.94
CA GLY A 50 -8.57 17.09 22.48
C GLY A 50 -8.43 18.27 21.52
N GLY A 51 -9.53 18.66 20.88
CA GLY A 51 -9.57 19.73 19.86
C GLY A 51 -9.22 19.28 18.43
N LEU A 52 -8.94 17.99 18.22
CA LEU A 52 -8.72 17.40 16.91
C LEU A 52 -9.97 16.68 16.41
N GLY A 53 -10.45 17.04 15.22
CA GLY A 53 -11.52 16.29 14.55
C GLY A 53 -10.99 15.06 13.81
N TYR A 54 -11.82 14.00 13.70
CA TYR A 54 -11.48 12.86 12.84
C TYR A 54 -11.30 13.26 11.37
N GLY A 55 -11.94 14.35 10.93
CA GLY A 55 -11.73 14.93 9.60
C GLY A 55 -10.30 15.38 9.37
N ASP A 56 -9.68 16.00 10.38
CA ASP A 56 -8.30 16.47 10.31
C ASP A 56 -7.32 15.29 10.26
N ALA A 57 -7.53 14.28 11.11
CA ALA A 57 -6.73 13.06 11.08
C ALA A 57 -6.83 12.31 9.74
N LYS A 58 -8.04 12.25 9.17
CA LYS A 58 -8.27 11.68 7.82
C LYS A 58 -7.60 12.50 6.73
N GLN A 59 -7.54 13.82 6.87
CA GLN A 59 -6.86 14.69 5.91
C GLN A 59 -5.35 14.48 5.99
N ALA A 60 -4.76 14.40 7.19
CA ALA A 60 -3.35 14.09 7.39
C ALA A 60 -2.97 12.73 6.79
N LEU A 61 -3.77 11.69 7.05
CA LEU A 61 -3.61 10.37 6.42
C LEU A 61 -3.67 10.45 4.88
N PHE A 62 -4.60 11.24 4.34
CA PHE A 62 -4.70 11.40 2.88
C PHE A 62 -3.43 12.02 2.30
N GLU A 63 -2.93 13.09 2.88
CA GLU A 63 -1.72 13.78 2.43
C GLU A 63 -0.49 12.86 2.45
N LEU A 64 -0.23 12.19 3.58
CA LEU A 64 0.86 11.23 3.71
C LEU A 64 0.76 10.07 2.71
N SER A 65 -0.44 9.50 2.53
CA SER A 65 -0.64 8.43 1.54
C SER A 65 -0.41 8.92 0.10
N GLN A 66 -0.68 10.19 -0.17
CA GLN A 66 -0.42 10.79 -1.47
C GLN A 66 1.09 11.00 -1.67
N GLU A 67 1.80 11.49 -0.67
CA GLU A 67 3.25 11.64 -0.77
C GLU A 67 3.95 10.28 -0.95
N HIS A 68 3.66 9.32 -0.08
CA HIS A 68 4.28 7.99 -0.09
C HIS A 68 4.18 7.28 -1.45
N PHE A 69 3.01 7.34 -2.09
CA PHE A 69 2.77 6.68 -3.38
C PHE A 69 2.98 7.58 -4.60
N ALA A 70 3.50 8.80 -4.45
CA ALA A 70 3.69 9.73 -5.57
C ALA A 70 4.59 9.14 -6.66
N GLU A 71 5.76 8.63 -6.27
CA GLU A 71 6.70 8.03 -7.22
C GLU A 71 6.12 6.78 -7.88
N ALA A 72 5.50 5.89 -7.11
CA ALA A 72 4.90 4.67 -7.63
C ALA A 72 3.80 4.97 -8.67
N ARG A 73 3.00 6.02 -8.46
CA ARG A 73 1.98 6.46 -9.43
C ARG A 73 2.60 7.01 -10.70
N LEU A 74 3.65 7.83 -10.58
CA LEU A 74 4.39 8.34 -11.76
C LEU A 74 4.99 7.20 -12.58
N ARG A 75 5.62 6.22 -11.92
CA ARG A 75 6.17 5.03 -12.59
C ARG A 75 5.08 4.20 -13.28
N ARG A 76 3.92 4.02 -12.62
CA ARG A 76 2.77 3.33 -13.21
C ARG A 76 2.26 4.06 -14.44
N GLU A 77 2.07 5.38 -14.36
CA GLU A 77 1.61 6.21 -15.48
C GLU A 77 2.59 6.15 -16.66
N ALA A 78 3.90 6.17 -16.39
CA ALA A 78 4.92 6.01 -17.43
C ALA A 78 4.85 4.64 -18.13
N LEU A 79 4.60 3.55 -17.37
CA LEU A 79 4.42 2.21 -17.93
C LEU A 79 3.09 2.07 -18.69
N GLU A 80 2.02 2.68 -18.21
CA GLU A 80 0.72 2.70 -18.90
C GLU A 80 0.78 3.47 -20.22
N ALA A 81 1.61 4.52 -20.29
CA ALA A 81 1.84 5.31 -21.50
C ALA A 81 2.75 4.62 -22.54
N ASP A 82 3.51 3.59 -22.14
CA ASP A 82 4.43 2.85 -23.00
C ASP A 82 4.17 1.32 -22.92
N PRO A 83 3.15 0.83 -23.65
CA PRO A 83 2.83 -0.60 -23.68
C PRO A 83 3.97 -1.47 -24.22
N GLY A 84 4.84 -0.93 -25.09
CA GLY A 84 5.98 -1.66 -25.65
C GLY A 84 7.00 -2.00 -24.56
N ARG A 85 7.39 -0.99 -23.77
CA ARG A 85 8.26 -1.21 -22.61
C ARG A 85 7.64 -2.15 -21.59
N LEU A 86 6.32 -2.06 -21.36
CA LEU A 86 5.63 -2.99 -20.46
C LEU A 86 5.74 -4.43 -20.97
N GLU A 87 5.50 -4.67 -22.26
CA GLU A 87 5.62 -6.00 -22.88
C GLU A 87 7.05 -6.54 -22.79
N GLU A 88 8.07 -5.72 -23.07
CA GLU A 88 9.48 -6.11 -22.93
C GLU A 88 9.80 -6.62 -21.51
N ILE A 89 9.32 -5.91 -20.48
CA ILE A 89 9.50 -6.31 -19.08
C ILE A 89 8.81 -7.66 -18.80
N LEU A 90 7.61 -7.86 -19.34
CA LEU A 90 6.84 -9.10 -19.16
C LEU A 90 7.50 -10.29 -19.87
N VAL A 91 7.95 -10.11 -21.11
CA VAL A 91 8.67 -11.13 -21.90
C VAL A 91 9.96 -11.55 -21.20
N ALA A 92 10.78 -10.59 -20.76
CA ALA A 92 12.01 -10.88 -20.03
C ALA A 92 11.75 -11.59 -18.68
N GLY A 93 10.63 -11.30 -18.03
CA GLY A 93 10.16 -12.05 -16.85
C GLY A 93 9.78 -13.49 -17.20
N ALA A 94 9.00 -13.66 -18.27
CA ALA A 94 8.53 -14.96 -18.73
C ALA A 94 9.67 -15.88 -19.18
N GLU A 95 10.70 -15.36 -19.84
CA GLU A 95 11.88 -16.12 -20.25
C GLU A 95 12.64 -16.68 -19.04
N ARG A 96 12.92 -15.84 -18.04
CA ARG A 96 13.56 -16.26 -16.78
C ARG A 96 12.73 -17.31 -16.04
N ALA A 97 11.42 -17.10 -15.94
CA ALA A 97 10.52 -18.05 -15.32
C ALA A 97 10.48 -19.39 -16.09
N ARG A 98 10.47 -19.34 -17.42
CA ARG A 98 10.44 -20.52 -18.29
C ARG A 98 11.67 -21.39 -18.14
N GLN A 99 12.86 -20.79 -18.00
CA GLN A 99 14.09 -21.54 -17.73
C GLN A 99 13.96 -22.37 -16.46
N LYS A 100 13.53 -21.74 -15.36
CA LYS A 100 13.37 -22.47 -14.09
C LYS A 100 12.25 -23.50 -14.15
N ALA A 101 11.14 -23.17 -14.79
CA ALA A 101 10.01 -24.08 -14.97
C ALA A 101 10.42 -25.32 -15.79
N ALA A 102 11.24 -25.16 -16.82
CA ALA A 102 11.73 -26.26 -17.65
C ALA A 102 12.57 -27.26 -16.84
N GLU A 103 13.44 -26.79 -15.95
CA GLU A 103 14.21 -27.66 -15.05
C GLU A 103 13.28 -28.49 -14.14
N VAL A 104 12.30 -27.83 -13.52
CA VAL A 104 11.35 -28.50 -12.61
C VAL A 104 10.50 -29.50 -13.38
N LEU A 105 9.99 -29.11 -14.54
CA LEU A 105 9.20 -29.97 -15.40
C LEU A 105 10.00 -31.17 -15.91
N GLY A 106 11.29 -31.00 -16.22
CA GLY A 106 12.18 -32.10 -16.59
C GLY A 106 12.29 -33.15 -15.50
N ARG A 107 12.53 -32.73 -14.25
CA ARG A 107 12.58 -33.66 -13.09
C ARG A 107 11.25 -34.37 -12.87
N ALA A 108 10.13 -33.63 -12.97
CA ALA A 108 8.80 -34.20 -12.83
C ALA A 108 8.51 -35.23 -13.93
N LYS A 109 8.84 -34.92 -15.19
CA LYS A 109 8.72 -35.87 -16.31
C LYS A 109 9.55 -37.11 -16.08
N ALA A 110 10.81 -36.99 -15.68
CA ALA A 110 11.67 -38.14 -15.37
C ALA A 110 11.08 -39.02 -14.26
N ALA A 111 10.63 -38.42 -13.15
CA ALA A 111 10.02 -39.15 -12.05
C ALA A 111 8.70 -39.87 -12.44
N CYS A 112 7.96 -39.32 -13.40
CA CYS A 112 6.72 -39.89 -13.91
C CYS A 112 6.92 -40.83 -15.13
N GLY A 113 8.15 -41.16 -15.51
CA GLY A 113 8.41 -42.02 -16.69
C GLY A 113 8.11 -41.36 -18.04
N LEU A 114 8.03 -40.02 -18.08
CA LEU A 114 7.82 -39.19 -19.28
C LEU A 114 9.10 -38.46 -19.72
N GLY A 115 10.26 -38.80 -19.15
CA GLY A 115 11.55 -38.27 -19.57
C GLY A 115 11.98 -38.89 -20.89
N ALA A 116 12.63 -38.11 -21.77
CA ALA A 116 13.30 -38.68 -22.94
C ALA A 116 14.36 -39.70 -22.46
N ALA A 117 14.42 -40.85 -23.14
CA ALA A 117 15.46 -41.86 -22.92
C ALA A 117 16.86 -41.30 -23.24
#